data_AF-A0A9Q0HLF8-F1
#
_entry.id   AF-A0A9Q0HLF8-F1
#
_cell.length_a   1.000
_cell.length_b   1.000
_cell.length_c   1.000
_cell.angle_alpha   90.00
_cell.angle_beta   90.00
_cell.angle_gamma   90.00
#
_symmetry.space_group_name_H-M   'P 1'
#
loop_
_entity.id
_entity.type
_entity.pdbx_description
1 polymer ?
#
loop_
_entity_poly.entity_id
_entity_poly.type
_entity_poly.pdbx_seq_one_letter_code
_entity_poly.pdbx_strand_id
1 'polypeptide(L)'
;MICLFLYGRGDYMKIKELLENMADFMAAGLIKDIEVGPGPACGMRYPSFPEIQGWAFPGIGEFQYYGKNLQKDFKVAAAEVGHPEWEMPGEDAGEYNDSPESIKFFKTNGTYLTEEGKLFLTWYSDKLIVHADLILDKANLIFLVCKVKLAAKVRTAGFDNFQVVAPWQASIGGTFI
;
A
#
# COMPACT_ATOMS: atom_id res chain seq x y z
N MET A 1 -19.74 7.98 -9.98
CA MET A 1 -18.60 7.33 -9.29
C MET A 1 -17.67 8.42 -8.82
N ILE A 2 -17.29 8.43 -7.55
CA ILE A 2 -16.35 9.39 -6.96
C ILE A 2 -15.14 8.61 -6.43
N CYS A 3 -13.92 9.04 -6.75
CA CYS A 3 -12.68 8.47 -6.19
C CYS A 3 -12.16 9.36 -5.06
N LEU A 4 -11.98 8.78 -3.87
CA LEU A 4 -11.36 9.44 -2.71
C LEU A 4 -9.89 9.02 -2.59
N PHE A 5 -8.99 9.99 -2.48
CA PHE A 5 -7.57 9.75 -2.23
C PHE A 5 -7.23 10.05 -0.77
N LEU A 6 -6.89 9.01 -0.01
CA LEU A 6 -6.70 9.07 1.43
C LEU A 6 -5.27 8.59 1.75
N TYR A 7 -4.51 9.40 2.51
CA TYR A 7 -3.07 9.21 2.71
C TYR A 7 -2.60 9.37 4.17
N GLY A 8 -3.50 9.60 5.15
CA GLY A 8 -3.10 9.67 6.55
C GLY A 8 -4.04 10.41 7.52
N ARG A 9 -3.45 10.96 8.59
CA ARG A 9 -4.19 11.69 9.63
C ARG A 9 -4.93 12.88 9.00
N GLY A 10 -6.26 12.85 9.07
CA GLY A 10 -7.15 13.84 8.47
C GLY A 10 -8.11 13.26 7.41
N ASP A 11 -7.88 12.03 6.96
CA ASP A 11 -8.73 11.35 5.97
C ASP A 11 -10.19 11.27 6.40
N TYR A 12 -10.45 11.05 7.70
CA TYR A 12 -11.81 11.09 8.26
C TYR A 12 -12.50 12.44 8.02
N MET A 13 -11.78 13.55 8.25
CA MET A 13 -12.32 14.89 8.05
C MET A 13 -12.57 15.16 6.57
N LYS A 14 -11.68 14.70 5.68
CA LYS A 14 -11.85 14.82 4.23
C LYS A 14 -13.04 14.04 3.71
N ILE A 15 -13.26 12.80 4.19
CA ILE A 15 -14.43 12.01 3.83
C ILE A 15 -15.72 12.71 4.32
N LYS A 16 -15.69 13.27 5.53
CA LYS A 16 -16.84 14.00 6.10
C LYS A 16 -17.16 15.28 5.31
N GLU A 17 -16.13 16.07 4.99
CA GLU A 17 -16.28 17.28 4.18
C GLU A 17 -16.82 16.97 2.78
N LEU A 18 -16.36 15.87 2.16
CA LEU A 18 -16.93 15.40 0.89
C LEU A 18 -18.43 15.09 1.04
N LEU A 19 -18.81 14.36 2.09
CA LEU A 19 -20.21 14.01 2.34
C LEU A 19 -21.07 15.26 2.51
N GLU A 20 -20.59 16.25 3.28
CA GLU A 20 -21.29 17.52 3.49
C GLU A 20 -21.47 18.28 2.16
N ASN A 21 -20.42 18.36 1.35
CA ASN A 21 -20.45 19.04 0.05
C ASN A 21 -21.31 18.35 -1.01
N MET A 22 -21.55 17.04 -0.87
CA MET A 22 -22.32 16.25 -1.85
C MET A 22 -23.65 15.72 -1.30
N ALA A 23 -24.09 16.18 -0.14
CA ALA A 23 -25.27 15.68 0.56
C ALA A 23 -26.53 15.65 -0.33
N ASP A 24 -26.76 16.70 -1.11
CA ASP A 24 -27.91 16.81 -2.02
C ASP A 24 -27.90 15.74 -3.12
N PHE A 25 -26.74 15.46 -3.71
CA PHE A 25 -26.59 14.43 -4.75
C PHE A 25 -26.75 13.02 -4.19
N MET A 26 -26.28 12.81 -2.95
CA MET A 26 -26.44 11.57 -2.21
C MET A 26 -27.92 11.33 -1.86
N ALA A 27 -28.62 12.37 -1.37
CA ALA A 27 -30.04 12.33 -1.04
C ALA A 27 -30.93 12.13 -2.28
N ALA A 28 -30.55 12.74 -3.40
CA ALA A 28 -31.22 12.57 -4.69
C ALA A 28 -30.98 11.17 -5.33
N GLY A 29 -30.10 10.34 -4.75
CA GLY A 29 -29.78 9.01 -5.27
C GLY A 29 -29.02 9.02 -6.60
N LEU A 30 -28.38 10.15 -6.94
CA LEU A 30 -27.62 10.31 -8.18
C LEU A 30 -26.25 9.62 -8.09
N ILE A 31 -25.69 9.54 -6.89
CA ILE A 31 -24.47 8.80 -6.60
C ILE A 31 -24.87 7.42 -6.05
N LYS A 32 -24.44 6.36 -6.73
CA LYS A 32 -24.73 4.96 -6.34
C LYS A 32 -23.51 4.24 -5.78
N ASP A 33 -22.31 4.65 -6.21
CA ASP A 33 -21.06 3.95 -5.91
C ASP A 33 -19.97 4.95 -5.56
N ILE A 34 -19.20 4.62 -4.51
CA ILE A 34 -18.06 5.37 -4.00
C ILE A 34 -16.83 4.47 -4.02
N GLU A 35 -15.78 4.92 -4.70
CA GLU A 35 -14.48 4.25 -4.73
C GLU A 35 -13.54 4.94 -3.74
N VAL A 36 -13.03 4.17 -2.78
CA VAL A 36 -12.08 4.65 -1.78
C VAL A 36 -10.71 4.11 -2.14
N GLY A 37 -9.78 5.02 -2.43
CA GLY A 37 -8.40 4.72 -2.76
C GLY A 37 -7.49 4.90 -1.55
N PRO A 38 -7.04 3.82 -0.88
CA PRO A 38 -6.20 3.90 0.33
C PRO A 38 -4.72 4.15 0.00
N GLY A 39 -4.42 4.86 -1.09
CA GLY A 39 -3.03 5.09 -1.50
C GLY A 39 -2.84 5.76 -2.86
N PRO A 40 -1.57 5.85 -3.32
CA PRO A 40 -1.15 6.53 -4.53
C PRO A 40 -1.95 6.16 -5.77
N ALA A 41 -2.50 7.18 -6.42
CA ALA A 41 -3.32 7.06 -7.62
C ALA A 41 -4.58 6.17 -7.43
N CYS A 42 -5.22 6.26 -6.26
CA CYS A 42 -6.37 5.44 -5.83
C CYS A 42 -6.03 3.94 -5.81
N GLY A 43 -4.80 3.58 -5.45
CA GLY A 43 -4.36 2.18 -5.40
C GLY A 43 -3.80 1.82 -4.04
N MET A 44 -4.20 0.67 -3.52
CA MET A 44 -3.55 0.05 -2.35
C MET A 44 -2.11 -0.36 -2.72
N ARG A 45 -1.17 0.57 -2.58
CA ARG A 45 0.27 0.37 -2.85
C ARG A 45 1.11 1.43 -2.14
N TYR A 46 2.40 1.18 -2.00
CA TYR A 46 3.36 2.22 -1.63
C TYR A 46 3.76 3.06 -2.86
N PRO A 47 4.20 4.32 -2.66
CA PRO A 47 4.74 5.16 -3.73
C PRO A 47 6.17 4.72 -4.12
N SER A 48 6.35 3.45 -4.48
CA SER A 48 7.66 2.82 -4.70
C SER A 48 8.36 3.18 -6.01
N PHE A 49 7.66 3.83 -6.95
CA PHE A 49 8.20 4.25 -8.25
C PHE A 49 7.78 5.70 -8.58
N PRO A 50 8.23 6.69 -7.80
CA PRO A 50 7.89 8.07 -8.05
C PRO A 50 8.78 8.67 -9.15
N GLU A 51 8.20 8.95 -10.33
CA GLU A 51 8.91 9.62 -11.45
C GLU A 51 9.54 10.96 -11.01
N ILE A 52 8.90 11.66 -10.08
CA ILE A 52 9.38 12.94 -9.53
C ILE A 52 10.70 12.77 -8.76
N GLN A 53 10.97 11.58 -8.20
CA GLN A 53 12.23 11.28 -7.51
C GLN A 53 13.25 10.60 -8.45
N GLY A 54 13.01 10.61 -9.76
CA GLY A 54 13.95 10.11 -10.75
C GLY A 54 13.84 8.61 -11.04
N TRP A 55 12.81 7.92 -10.53
CA TRP A 55 12.53 6.56 -10.98
C TRP A 55 12.15 6.56 -12.47
N ALA A 56 12.75 5.63 -13.22
CA ALA A 56 12.41 5.38 -14.61
C ALA A 56 12.29 3.86 -14.86
N PHE A 57 11.35 3.48 -15.71
CA PHE A 57 11.21 2.09 -16.13
C PHE A 57 12.48 1.60 -16.85
N PRO A 58 12.99 0.38 -16.58
CA PRO A 58 12.43 -0.71 -15.77
C PRO A 58 13.05 -0.86 -14.36
N GLY A 59 13.35 0.25 -13.66
CA GLY A 59 13.93 0.22 -12.31
C GLY A 59 13.08 -0.54 -11.29
N ILE A 60 13.73 -1.18 -10.31
CA ILE A 60 13.08 -1.97 -9.24
C ILE A 60 12.21 -1.13 -8.28
N GLY A 61 12.43 0.18 -8.22
CA GLY A 61 11.79 1.01 -7.21
C GLY A 61 12.40 0.85 -5.82
N GLU A 62 11.80 1.47 -4.80
CA GLU A 62 12.28 1.40 -3.42
C GLU A 62 11.19 1.08 -2.40
N PHE A 63 11.59 0.45 -1.30
CA PHE A 63 10.74 0.30 -0.12
C PHE A 63 10.54 1.64 0.59
N GLN A 64 9.29 1.95 0.92
CA GLN A 64 8.87 3.24 1.46
C GLN A 64 8.67 3.16 2.98
N TYR A 65 9.67 2.68 3.71
CA TYR A 65 9.62 2.49 5.17
C TYR A 65 10.40 3.52 5.97
N TYR A 66 10.90 4.58 5.34
CA TYR A 66 11.79 5.59 5.96
C TYR A 66 11.16 6.39 7.12
N GLY A 67 9.86 6.21 7.38
CA GLY A 67 9.17 6.83 8.51
C GLY A 67 9.61 6.24 9.86
N LYS A 68 9.97 7.10 10.82
CA LYS A 68 10.39 6.70 12.18
C LYS A 68 9.41 5.76 12.88
N ASN A 69 8.11 5.89 12.60
CA ASN A 69 7.08 5.02 13.19
C ASN A 69 7.11 3.61 12.58
N LEU A 70 7.31 3.50 11.27
CA LEU A 70 7.42 2.21 10.58
C LEU A 70 8.69 1.47 11.02
N GLN A 71 9.80 2.19 11.17
CA GLN A 71 11.05 1.63 11.70
C GLN A 71 10.88 1.05 13.11
N LYS A 72 10.26 1.81 14.02
CA LYS A 72 9.98 1.33 15.38
C LYS A 72 9.02 0.15 15.41
N ASP A 73 8.01 0.18 14.55
CA ASP A 73 7.02 -0.89 14.48
C ASP A 73 7.63 -2.19 13.96
N PHE A 74 8.47 -2.14 12.93
CA PHE A 74 9.20 -3.32 12.47
C PHE A 74 10.10 -3.90 13.55
N LYS A 75 10.77 -3.05 14.34
CA LYS A 75 11.58 -3.50 15.48
C LYS A 75 10.77 -4.27 16.53
N VAL A 76 9.52 -3.87 16.76
CA VAL A 76 8.62 -4.63 17.63
C VAL A 76 8.29 -5.99 17.01
N ALA A 77 7.90 -6.01 15.73
CA ALA A 77 7.56 -7.25 15.03
C ALA A 77 8.75 -8.25 14.99
N ALA A 78 9.96 -7.75 14.78
CA ALA A 78 11.19 -8.54 14.82
C ALA A 78 11.46 -9.12 16.22
N ALA A 79 11.28 -8.32 17.27
CA ALA A 79 11.43 -8.79 18.65
C ALA A 79 10.36 -9.83 19.05
N GLU A 80 9.12 -9.70 18.56
CA GLU A 80 8.01 -10.64 18.83
C GLU A 80 8.28 -12.05 18.28
N VAL A 81 9.02 -12.16 17.16
CA VAL A 81 9.45 -13.44 16.61
C VAL A 81 10.79 -13.92 17.16
N GLY A 82 11.33 -13.25 18.19
CA GLY A 82 12.56 -13.64 18.87
C GLY A 82 13.85 -13.13 18.23
N HIS A 83 13.76 -12.21 17.27
CA HIS A 83 14.89 -11.69 16.49
C HIS A 83 15.02 -10.15 16.59
N PRO A 84 15.28 -9.58 17.78
CA PRO A 84 15.41 -8.13 17.96
C PRO A 84 16.58 -7.50 17.17
N GLU A 85 17.55 -8.33 16.75
CA GLU A 85 18.69 -7.94 15.93
C GLU A 85 18.33 -7.66 14.47
N TRP A 86 17.20 -8.15 13.96
CA TRP A 86 16.80 -7.94 12.57
C TRP A 86 16.46 -6.49 12.29
N GLU A 87 16.91 -6.03 11.13
CA GLU A 87 16.79 -4.65 10.68
C GLU A 87 16.02 -4.59 9.36
N MET A 88 15.61 -3.39 8.97
CA MET A 88 15.09 -3.20 7.62
C MET A 88 16.21 -3.45 6.60
N PRO A 89 15.87 -3.87 5.36
CA PRO A 89 16.86 -4.23 4.34
C PRO A 89 17.97 -3.20 4.09
N GLY A 90 17.68 -1.90 4.29
CA GLY A 90 18.67 -0.84 4.17
C GLY A 90 19.30 -0.81 2.78
N GLU A 91 20.63 -0.76 2.73
CA GLU A 91 21.40 -0.77 1.48
C GLU A 91 21.26 -2.08 0.69
N ASP A 92 20.89 -3.20 1.33
CA ASP A 92 20.72 -4.47 0.63
C ASP A 92 19.55 -4.42 -0.37
N ALA A 93 18.60 -3.49 -0.22
CA ALA A 93 17.45 -3.32 -1.11
C ALA A 93 17.70 -2.44 -2.35
N GLY A 94 18.86 -1.78 -2.45
CA GLY A 94 19.20 -0.93 -3.60
C GLY A 94 18.37 0.36 -3.70
N GLU A 95 18.50 1.01 -4.86
CA GLU A 95 17.86 2.28 -5.21
C GLU A 95 16.83 2.12 -6.35
N TYR A 96 16.06 3.18 -6.61
CA TYR A 96 14.96 3.20 -7.58
C TYR A 96 15.26 2.55 -8.93
N ASN A 97 16.42 2.80 -9.51
CA ASN A 97 16.75 2.43 -10.89
C ASN A 97 17.69 1.23 -11.01
N ASP A 98 17.96 0.55 -9.89
CA ASP A 98 18.83 -0.61 -9.91
C ASP A 98 18.21 -1.78 -10.65
N SER A 99 19.07 -2.70 -11.07
CA SER A 99 18.64 -3.95 -11.64
C SER A 99 18.40 -4.98 -10.52
N PRO A 100 17.38 -5.81 -10.66
CA PRO A 100 17.17 -6.99 -9.85
C PRO A 100 18.39 -7.80 -9.36
N GLU A 101 19.20 -8.27 -10.31
CA GLU A 101 20.30 -9.19 -10.07
C GLU A 101 21.54 -8.47 -9.53
N SER A 102 21.61 -7.14 -9.66
CA SER A 102 22.69 -6.36 -9.04
C SER A 102 22.50 -6.17 -7.54
N ILE A 103 21.30 -6.43 -7.00
CA ILE A 103 20.94 -6.10 -5.62
C ILE A 103 20.85 -7.34 -4.74
N LYS A 104 21.51 -7.28 -3.58
CA LYS A 104 21.63 -8.43 -2.66
C LYS A 104 20.27 -8.94 -2.17
N PHE A 105 19.31 -8.04 -1.98
CA PHE A 105 17.96 -8.40 -1.57
C PHE A 105 17.19 -9.13 -2.67
N PHE A 106 17.26 -8.69 -3.92
CA PHE A 106 16.38 -9.17 -4.99
C PHE A 106 16.99 -10.20 -5.95
N LYS A 107 18.32 -10.34 -5.97
CA LYS A 107 19.00 -11.32 -6.84
C LYS A 107 18.54 -12.76 -6.60
N THR A 108 18.86 -13.64 -7.54
CA THR A 108 18.63 -15.08 -7.36
C THR A 108 19.27 -15.58 -6.05
N ASN A 109 18.49 -16.27 -5.20
CA ASN A 109 18.86 -16.66 -3.84
C ASN A 109 19.24 -15.47 -2.91
N GLY A 110 18.64 -14.31 -3.12
CA GLY A 110 18.83 -13.09 -2.34
C GLY A 110 18.22 -13.15 -0.93
N THR A 111 18.41 -12.07 -0.17
CA THR A 111 17.95 -12.01 1.23
C THR A 111 16.44 -12.06 1.37
N TYR A 112 15.66 -11.76 0.32
CA TYR A 112 14.20 -11.92 0.33
C TYR A 112 13.71 -13.35 0.65
N LEU A 113 14.55 -14.37 0.47
CA LEU A 113 14.21 -15.78 0.77
C LEU A 113 14.56 -16.21 2.20
N THR A 114 15.35 -15.43 2.93
CA THR A 114 15.71 -15.72 4.32
C THR A 114 14.50 -15.51 5.24
N GLU A 115 14.59 -16.00 6.48
CA GLU A 115 13.53 -15.79 7.47
C GLU A 115 13.33 -14.29 7.77
N GLU A 116 14.43 -13.53 7.88
CA GLU A 116 14.42 -12.07 8.03
C GLU A 116 13.73 -11.39 6.84
N GLY A 117 14.11 -11.74 5.60
CA GLY A 117 13.53 -11.15 4.40
C GLY A 117 12.04 -11.47 4.25
N LYS A 118 11.63 -12.69 4.58
CA LYS A 118 10.21 -13.10 4.59
C LYS A 118 9.44 -12.35 5.66
N LEU A 119 9.96 -12.24 6.89
CA LEU A 119 9.33 -11.46 7.95
C LEU A 119 9.13 -10.01 7.50
N PHE A 120 10.17 -9.39 6.96
CA PHE A 120 10.10 -8.02 6.48
C PHE A 120 9.03 -7.84 5.39
N LEU A 121 8.98 -8.73 4.39
CA LEU A 121 7.99 -8.65 3.32
C LEU A 121 6.55 -8.89 3.82
N THR A 122 6.37 -9.86 4.72
CA THR A 122 5.08 -10.11 5.37
C THR A 122 4.64 -8.87 6.16
N TRP A 123 5.49 -8.37 7.06
CA TRP A 123 5.22 -7.17 7.83
C TRP A 123 4.89 -5.96 6.93
N TYR A 124 5.69 -5.72 5.89
CA TYR A 124 5.52 -4.58 4.99
C TYR A 124 4.21 -4.65 4.20
N SER A 125 3.83 -5.84 3.73
CA SER A 125 2.54 -6.04 3.05
C SER A 125 1.35 -5.96 4.02
N ASP A 126 1.47 -6.49 5.23
CA ASP A 126 0.44 -6.42 6.27
C ASP A 126 0.14 -4.98 6.68
N LYS A 127 1.15 -4.10 6.75
CA LYS A 127 0.92 -2.68 7.04
C LYS A 127 0.05 -1.99 6.01
N LEU A 128 0.16 -2.38 4.74
CA LEU A 128 -0.69 -1.85 3.69
C LEU A 128 -2.13 -2.35 3.82
N ILE A 129 -2.32 -3.62 4.17
CA ILE A 129 -3.64 -4.22 4.42
C ILE A 129 -4.32 -3.56 5.62
N VAL A 130 -3.63 -3.45 6.76
CA VAL A 130 -4.15 -2.79 7.96
C VAL A 130 -4.48 -1.32 7.68
N HIS A 131 -3.67 -0.63 6.87
CA HIS A 131 -3.97 0.74 6.47
C HIS A 131 -5.27 0.85 5.64
N ALA A 132 -5.43 -0.05 4.66
CA ALA A 132 -6.63 -0.09 3.83
C ALA A 132 -7.87 -0.42 4.66
N ASP A 133 -7.79 -1.40 5.55
CA ASP A 133 -8.86 -1.80 6.46
C ASP A 133 -9.34 -0.62 7.32
N LEU A 134 -8.41 0.09 7.97
CA LEU A 134 -8.71 1.27 8.78
C LEU A 134 -9.35 2.42 7.98
N ILE A 135 -9.00 2.58 6.70
CA ILE A 135 -9.60 3.60 5.83
C ILE A 135 -11.01 3.18 5.42
N LEU A 136 -11.18 1.92 5.02
CA LEU A 136 -12.46 1.38 4.56
C LEU A 136 -13.47 1.33 5.69
N ASP A 137 -13.06 0.96 6.90
CA ASP A 137 -13.91 1.00 8.09
C ASP A 137 -14.43 2.42 8.37
N LYS A 138 -13.56 3.43 8.27
CA LYS A 138 -13.97 4.83 8.45
C LYS A 138 -14.93 5.29 7.36
N ALA A 139 -14.65 4.92 6.10
CA ALA A 139 -15.56 5.23 5.01
C ALA A 139 -16.92 4.54 5.21
N ASN A 140 -16.91 3.27 5.62
CA ASN A 140 -18.11 2.50 5.92
C ASN A 140 -18.95 3.15 7.02
N LEU A 141 -18.33 3.57 8.12
CA LEU A 141 -19.03 4.28 9.20
C LEU A 141 -19.70 5.58 8.72
N ILE A 142 -19.04 6.34 7.84
CA ILE A 142 -19.58 7.61 7.33
C ILE A 142 -20.70 7.39 6.33
N PHE A 143 -20.53 6.45 5.39
CA PHE A 143 -21.50 6.20 4.33
C PHE A 143 -22.58 5.19 4.71
N LEU A 144 -22.58 4.65 5.94
CA LEU A 144 -23.60 3.72 6.44
C LEU A 144 -25.03 4.29 6.33
N VAL A 145 -25.16 5.62 6.46
CA VAL A 145 -26.44 6.34 6.37
C VAL A 145 -26.85 6.66 4.93
N CYS A 146 -25.98 6.39 3.96
CA CYS A 146 -26.18 6.66 2.54
C CYS A 146 -26.53 5.36 1.79
N LYS A 147 -27.43 5.43 0.81
CA LYS A 147 -27.77 4.28 -0.05
C LYS A 147 -26.73 4.11 -1.17
N VAL A 148 -25.47 3.90 -0.80
CA VAL A 148 -24.34 3.77 -1.73
C VAL A 148 -23.59 2.46 -1.51
N LYS A 149 -22.95 1.96 -2.56
CA LYS A 149 -21.98 0.86 -2.47
C LYS A 149 -20.58 1.44 -2.29
N LEU A 150 -19.81 0.85 -1.38
CA LEU A 150 -18.40 1.16 -1.21
C LEU A 150 -17.55 0.13 -1.94
N ALA A 151 -16.56 0.60 -2.69
CA ALA A 151 -15.57 -0.22 -3.35
C ALA A 151 -14.17 0.29 -3.02
N ALA A 152 -13.21 -0.61 -2.93
CA ALA A 152 -11.80 -0.29 -2.79
C ALA A 152 -11.05 -0.78 -4.02
N LYS A 153 -10.14 0.03 -4.55
CA LYS A 153 -9.33 -0.37 -5.70
C LYS A 153 -7.99 -0.93 -5.26
N VAL A 154 -7.85 -2.24 -5.44
CA VAL A 154 -6.57 -2.93 -5.37
C VAL A 154 -5.88 -2.75 -6.72
N ARG A 155 -4.70 -2.13 -6.71
CA ARG A 155 -3.84 -2.02 -7.89
C ARG A 155 -2.82 -3.14 -7.79
N THR A 156 -3.05 -4.22 -8.53
CA THR A 156 -1.97 -5.14 -8.86
C THR A 156 -0.98 -4.40 -9.77
N ALA A 157 0.31 -4.66 -9.61
CA ALA A 157 1.31 -4.27 -10.60
C ALA A 157 1.09 -5.12 -11.85
N GLY A 158 0.05 -4.82 -12.63
CA GLY A 158 -0.23 -5.50 -13.88
C GLY A 158 0.60 -4.89 -15.00
N PHE A 159 1.70 -5.55 -15.36
CA PHE A 159 2.15 -5.79 -16.73
C PHE A 159 3.17 -6.94 -16.71
N ASP A 160 2.90 -7.94 -17.53
CA ASP A 160 3.71 -9.15 -17.76
C ASP A 160 5.19 -8.80 -17.98
N ASN A 161 6.04 -9.06 -16.98
CA ASN A 161 7.53 -9.18 -17.00
C ASN A 161 8.28 -8.58 -15.78
N PHE A 162 7.60 -8.11 -14.73
CA PHE A 162 8.29 -7.73 -13.48
C PHE A 162 8.73 -8.96 -12.66
N GLN A 163 9.81 -9.62 -13.09
CA GLN A 163 10.31 -10.83 -12.44
C GLN A 163 10.97 -10.60 -11.08
N VAL A 164 11.15 -9.36 -10.59
CA VAL A 164 12.09 -9.19 -9.48
C VAL A 164 11.74 -8.13 -8.43
N VAL A 165 10.56 -7.53 -8.53
CA VAL A 165 9.91 -6.91 -7.37
C VAL A 165 8.71 -7.78 -7.01
N ALA A 166 9.03 -9.02 -6.67
CA ALA A 166 8.14 -10.02 -6.12
C ALA A 166 6.95 -10.44 -7.03
N PRO A 167 6.94 -11.69 -7.54
CA PRO A 167 5.72 -12.46 -7.84
C PRO A 167 4.58 -12.39 -6.79
N TRP A 168 4.78 -11.74 -5.64
CA TRP A 168 3.83 -11.60 -4.55
C TRP A 168 2.91 -10.38 -4.65
N GLN A 169 3.27 -9.31 -5.38
CA GLN A 169 2.29 -8.23 -5.65
C GLN A 169 1.15 -8.70 -6.57
N ALA A 170 1.36 -9.78 -7.32
CA ALA A 170 0.32 -10.46 -8.09
C ALA A 170 -0.62 -11.32 -7.22
N SER A 171 -0.19 -11.74 -6.02
CA SER A 171 -1.00 -12.60 -5.14
C SER A 171 -2.10 -11.86 -4.35
N ILE A 172 -2.01 -10.53 -4.27
CA ILE A 172 -3.03 -9.67 -3.65
C ILE A 172 -4.16 -9.34 -4.65
N GLY A 173 -4.05 -9.82 -5.90
CA GLY A 173 -5.05 -9.72 -6.95
C GLY A 173 -6.21 -10.70 -6.77
N GLY A 174 -6.79 -10.76 -5.57
CA GLY A 174 -8.10 -11.35 -5.35
C GLY A 174 -9.16 -10.26 -5.52
N THR A 175 -10.08 -10.44 -6.46
CA THR A 175 -11.30 -9.64 -6.49
C THR A 175 -12.09 -9.95 -5.21
N PHE A 176 -12.03 -9.06 -4.23
CA PHE A 176 -13.05 -9.03 -3.18
C PHE A 176 -14.27 -8.38 -3.81
N ILE A 177 -15.22 -9.22 -4.24
CA ILE A 177 -16.55 -8.85 -4.73
C ILE A 177 -17.45 -8.63 -3.51
#